data_AF-A0A5E4URI5-F1
#
_entry.id   AF-A0A5E4URI5-F1
#
_cell.length_a   1.000
_cell.length_b   1.000
_cell.length_c   1.000
_cell.angle_alpha   90.00
_cell.angle_beta   90.00
_cell.angle_gamma   90.00
#
_symmetry.space_group_name_H-M   'P 1'
#
loop_
_entity.id
_entity.type
_entity.pdbx_description
1 polymer ?
#
loop_
_entity_poly.entity_id
_entity_poly.type
_entity_poly.pdbx_seq_one_letter_code
_entity_poly.pdbx_strand_id
1 'polypeptide(L)' 'MAAKSMSADSAALVIENALTYLEHLEALFDALRAQLDERTYSHALADLGQSTASWYVGQIAHFAQAEVRHG' A
#
# COMPACT_ATOMS: atom_id res chain seq x y z
N MET A 1 8.73 -24.15 19.79
CA MET A 1 8.76 -22.67 19.76
C MET A 1 9.26 -22.08 18.44
N ALA A 2 10.10 -22.77 17.65
CA ALA A 2 10.66 -22.26 16.39
C ALA A 2 9.68 -22.11 15.21
N ALA A 3 8.62 -22.92 15.12
CA ALA A 3 7.68 -22.85 13.98
C ALA A 3 6.83 -21.57 13.95
N LYS A 4 6.56 -20.96 15.12
CA LYS A 4 5.76 -19.71 15.22
C LYS A 4 6.57 -18.48 14.78
N SER A 5 7.89 -18.46 15.02
CA SER A 5 8.74 -17.33 14.59
C SER A 5 8.98 -17.34 13.08
N MET A 6 9.21 -18.53 12.48
CA MET A 6 9.44 -18.68 11.04
C MET A 6 8.23 -18.25 10.19
N SER A 7 7.01 -18.44 10.72
CA SER A 7 5.76 -17.98 10.10
C SER A 7 5.58 -16.46 10.19
N ALA A 8 6.01 -15.83 11.29
CA ALA A 8 5.92 -14.39 11.47
C ALA A 8 6.90 -13.63 10.56
N ASP A 9 8.10 -14.18 10.36
CA ASP A 9 9.11 -13.62 9.44
C ASP A 9 8.63 -13.63 7.98
N SER A 10 7.92 -14.69 7.58
CA SER A 10 7.33 -14.79 6.24
C SER A 10 6.17 -13.80 6.05
N ALA A 11 5.35 -13.60 7.07
CA ALA A 11 4.26 -12.63 7.04
C ALA A 11 4.77 -11.19 6.98
N ALA A 12 5.80 -10.85 7.76
CA ALA A 12 6.45 -9.55 7.73
C ALA A 12 7.01 -9.23 6.33
N LEU A 13 7.67 -10.20 5.68
CA LEU A 13 8.23 -10.02 4.34
C LEU A 13 7.15 -9.83 3.27
N VAL A 14 5.99 -10.50 3.40
CA VAL A 14 4.83 -10.28 2.51
C VAL A 14 4.24 -8.88 2.71
N ILE A 15 4.13 -8.43 3.96
CA ILE A 15 3.61 -7.09 4.30
C ILE A 15 4.53 -6.00 3.74
N GLU A 16 5.84 -6.10 3.95
CA GLU A 16 6.83 -5.15 3.42
C GLU A 16 6.78 -5.06 1.89
N ASN A 17 6.70 -6.22 1.22
CA ASN A 17 6.53 -6.25 -0.23
C ASN A 17 5.21 -5.60 -0.67
N ALA A 18 4.09 -5.91 0.01
CA ALA A 18 2.79 -5.34 -0.32
C ALA A 18 2.77 -3.80 -0.17
N LEU A 19 3.37 -3.28 0.92
CA LEU A 19 3.53 -1.84 1.14
C LEU A 19 4.35 -1.22 0.01
N THR A 20 5.49 -1.81 -0.33
CA THR A 20 6.38 -1.32 -1.41
C THR A 20 5.63 -1.24 -2.76
N TYR A 21 4.84 -2.26 -3.10
CA TYR A 21 4.06 -2.25 -4.34
C TYR A 21 2.97 -1.17 -4.36
N LEU A 22 2.31 -0.93 -3.22
CA LEU A 22 1.27 0.08 -3.11
C LEU A 22 1.84 1.50 -3.15
N GLU A 23 2.97 1.74 -2.48
CA GLU A 23 3.70 3.01 -2.57
C GLU A 23 4.15 3.30 -4.00
N HIS A 24 4.63 2.28 -4.71
CA HIS A 24 4.98 2.42 -6.13
C HIS A 24 3.75 2.73 -6.98
N LEU A 25 2.62 2.07 -6.72
CA LEU A 25 1.36 2.32 -7.42
C LEU A 25 0.85 3.75 -7.18
N GLU A 26 0.95 4.25 -5.96
CA GLU A 26 0.62 5.63 -5.59
C GLU A 26 1.45 6.62 -6.41
N ALA A 27 2.78 6.42 -6.45
CA ALA A 27 3.70 7.26 -7.22
C ALA A 27 3.39 7.25 -8.73
N LEU A 28 2.96 6.11 -9.28
CA LEU A 28 2.56 6.02 -10.69
C LEU A 28 1.30 6.83 -10.97
N PHE A 29 0.31 6.80 -10.09
CA PHE A 29 -0.90 7.61 -10.25
C PHE A 29 -0.60 9.11 -10.11
N ASP A 30 0.26 9.50 -9.20
CA ASP A 30 0.74 10.89 -9.09
C ASP A 30 1.46 11.34 -10.37
N ALA A 31 2.32 10.49 -10.94
CA ALA A 31 3.02 10.77 -12.19
C ALA A 31 2.06 10.88 -13.38
N LEU A 32 1.02 10.02 -13.46
CA LEU A 32 -0.02 10.12 -14.47
C LEU A 32 -0.80 11.42 -14.33
N ARG A 33 -1.19 11.78 -13.10
CA ARG A 33 -1.92 13.00 -12.80
C ARG A 33 -1.17 14.26 -13.24
N ALA A 34 0.15 14.31 -13.01
CA ALA A 34 0.99 15.42 -13.43
C ALA A 34 1.05 15.65 -14.95
N GLN A 35 0.66 14.64 -15.75
CA GLN A 35 0.65 14.71 -17.22
C GLN A 35 -0.75 14.91 -17.81
N LEU A 36 -1.79 14.93 -16.97
CA LEU A 36 -3.19 15.00 -17.39
C LEU A 36 -3.78 16.37 -17.07
N ASP A 37 -4.69 16.82 -17.92
CA ASP A 37 -5.46 18.04 -17.65
C ASP A 37 -6.47 17.76 -16.51
N GLU A 38 -6.46 18.62 -15.49
CA GLU A 38 -7.29 18.57 -14.28
C GLU A 38 -8.79 18.39 -14.54
N ARG A 39 -9.29 18.82 -15.71
CA ARG A 39 -10.72 18.74 -16.05
C ARG A 39 -11.12 17.48 -16.82
N THR A 40 -10.19 16.53 -16.96
CA THR A 40 -10.45 15.29 -17.68
C THR A 40 -10.88 14.18 -16.73
N TYR A 41 -11.73 13.28 -17.25
CA TYR A 41 -12.07 12.05 -16.56
C TYR A 41 -10.82 11.22 -16.19
N SER A 42 -9.79 11.25 -17.05
CA SER A 42 -8.52 10.57 -16.79
C SER A 42 -7.79 11.11 -15.55
N HIS A 43 -7.81 12.44 -15.32
CA HIS A 43 -7.23 13.02 -14.11
C HIS A 43 -8.00 12.56 -12.86
N ALA A 44 -9.33 12.58 -12.89
CA ALA A 44 -10.16 12.08 -11.79
C ALA A 44 -9.94 10.58 -11.51
N LEU A 45 -9.68 9.78 -12.55
CA LEU A 45 -9.29 8.37 -12.38
C LEU A 45 -7.92 8.22 -11.73
N ALA A 46 -6.95 9.09 -12.07
CA ALA A 46 -5.63 9.09 -11.44
C ALA A 46 -5.72 9.45 -9.95
N ASP A 47 -6.52 10.47 -9.59
CA ASP A 47 -6.80 10.85 -8.20
C ASP A 47 -7.43 9.68 -7.40
N LEU A 48 -8.40 8.99 -8.00
CA LEU A 48 -9.05 7.84 -7.37
C LEU A 48 -8.06 6.69 -7.15
N GLY A 49 -7.22 6.41 -8.14
CA GLY A 49 -6.18 5.38 -8.06
C GLY A 49 -5.18 5.66 -6.92
N GLN A 50 -4.67 6.89 -6.86
CA GLN A 50 -3.78 7.34 -5.78
C GLN A 50 -4.45 7.20 -4.41
N SER A 51 -5.66 7.73 -4.25
CA SER A 51 -6.40 7.70 -2.99
C SER A 51 -6.65 6.26 -2.52
N THR A 52 -6.94 5.37 -3.45
CA THR A 52 -7.15 3.93 -3.16
C THR A 52 -5.85 3.26 -2.72
N ALA A 53 -4.73 3.51 -3.40
CA ALA A 53 -3.42 2.97 -3.03
C ALA A 53 -3.01 3.44 -1.62
N SER A 54 -3.13 4.74 -1.35
CA SER A 54 -2.81 5.35 -0.05
C SER A 54 -3.67 4.76 1.09
N TRP A 55 -4.98 4.53 0.83
CA TRP A 55 -5.86 3.87 1.79
C TRP A 55 -5.39 2.45 2.13
N TYR A 56 -5.03 1.65 1.13
CA TYR A 56 -4.52 0.29 1.35
C TYR A 56 -3.20 0.26 2.12
N VAL A 57 -2.27 1.19 1.85
CA VAL A 57 -1.03 1.34 2.64
C VAL A 57 -1.36 1.55 4.11
N GLY A 58 -2.27 2.49 4.40
CA GLY A 58 -2.71 2.77 5.77
C GLY A 58 -3.36 1.57 6.46
N GLN A 59 -4.19 0.80 5.74
CA GLN A 59 -4.82 -0.40 6.28
C GLN A 59 -3.80 -1.51 6.57
N ILE A 60 -2.92 -1.81 5.63
CA ILE A 60 -1.90 -2.86 5.81
C ILE A 60 -0.96 -2.50 6.95
N ALA A 61 -0.50 -1.25 7.02
CA ALA A 61 0.33 -0.77 8.13
C ALA A 61 -0.40 -0.88 9.48
N HIS A 62 -1.69 -0.54 9.53
CA HIS A 62 -2.50 -0.66 10.74
C HIS A 62 -2.62 -2.12 11.23
N PHE A 63 -2.96 -3.05 10.32
CA PHE A 63 -3.09 -4.46 10.66
C PHE A 63 -1.74 -5.09 11.05
N ALA A 64 -0.67 -4.75 10.34
CA ALA A 64 0.67 -5.20 10.67
C ALA A 64 1.10 -4.77 12.09
N GLN A 65 0.82 -3.53 12.47
CA GLN A 65 1.11 -3.04 13.82
C GLN A 65 0.21 -3.68 14.90
N ALA A 66 -1.03 -4.01 14.57
CA ALA A 66 -1.95 -4.68 15.47
C ALA A 66 -1.49 -6.13 15.79
N GLU A 67 -0.98 -6.87 14.80
CA GLU A 67 -0.45 -8.21 15.04
C GLU A 67 0.80 -8.20 15.94
N VAL A 68 1.68 -7.20 15.79
CA VAL A 68 2.87 -7.04 16.65
C VAL A 68 2.50 -6.76 18.12
N ARG A 69 1.37 -6.09 18.38
CA ARG A 69 0.91 -5.79 19.76
C ARG A 69 0.19 -6.95 20.46
N HIS A 70 -0.26 -7.96 19.71
CA HIS A 70 -0.96 -9.13 20.24
C HIS A 70 -0.11 -10.43 20.22
N GLY A 71 1.16 -10.33 19.81
CA GLY A 71 2.13 -11.44 19.69
C GLY A 71 2.83 -11.82 20.98
#